data_AF-A0A380MY79-F1
#
_entry.id   AF-A0A380MY79-F1
#
_cell.length_a   1.000
_cell.length_b   1.000
_cell.length_c   1.000
_cell.angle_alpha   90.00
_cell.angle_beta   90.00
_cell.angle_gamma   90.00
#
_symmetry.space_group_name_H-M   'P 1'
#
loop_
_entity.id
_entity.type
_entity.pdbx_description
1 polymer ?
#
loop_
_entity_poly.entity_id
_entity_poly.type
_entity_poly.pdbx_seq_one_letter_code
_entity_poly.pdbx_strand_id
1 'polypeptide(L)'
;MMRQILLFMTLLFFSVSGFASNVRINKLVNLNFEYVRLVKLVSDDCLKTTQKLLGLPDSQDLWISAMGCYSFLLEKREKLEREVLIPLRRLKFPQGELTQKEKDFVALVYIADDNIEEIAKQLEPLIKKYRFKKKRK
;
A
#
# COMPACT_ATOMS: atom_id res chain seq x y z
N MET A 1 -0.15 -24.79 48.48
CA MET A 1 0.86 -23.85 47.92
C MET A 1 1.17 -24.06 46.42
N MET A 2 0.43 -24.86 45.64
CA MET A 2 0.71 -25.04 44.19
C MET A 2 -0.11 -24.16 43.22
N ARG A 3 -1.13 -23.43 43.70
CA ARG A 3 -2.03 -22.64 42.82
C ARG A 3 -1.48 -21.28 42.38
N GLN A 4 -0.52 -20.69 43.10
CA GLN A 4 0.02 -19.36 42.76
C GLN A 4 1.10 -19.38 41.67
N ILE A 5 1.75 -20.53 41.44
CA ILE A 5 2.81 -20.65 40.42
C ILE A 5 2.22 -20.68 38.99
N LEU A 6 1.02 -21.24 38.83
CA LEU A 6 0.34 -21.30 37.52
C LEU A 6 -0.16 -19.93 37.00
N LEU A 7 -0.44 -18.99 37.90
CA LEU A 7 -0.83 -17.61 37.53
C LEU A 7 0.36 -16.77 37.07
N PHE A 8 1.56 -17.00 37.61
CA PHE A 8 2.76 -16.27 37.19
C PHE A 8 3.30 -16.73 35.83
N MET A 9 3.16 -18.02 35.50
CA MET A 9 3.58 -18.56 34.20
C MET A 9 2.69 -18.10 33.05
N THR A 10 1.38 -17.90 33.27
CA THR A 10 0.47 -17.42 32.21
C THR A 10 0.67 -15.93 31.87
N LEU A 11 1.07 -15.09 32.83
CA LEU A 11 1.35 -13.67 32.59
C LEU A 11 2.63 -13.40 31.77
N LEU A 12 3.60 -14.31 31.79
CA LEU A 12 4.84 -14.16 31.02
C LEU A 12 4.68 -14.50 29.53
N PHE A 13 3.67 -15.28 29.14
CA PHE A 13 3.43 -15.59 27.72
C PHE A 13 2.70 -14.49 26.95
N PHE A 14 1.88 -13.67 27.62
CA PHE A 14 1.14 -12.59 26.95
C PHE A 14 2.00 -11.33 26.68
N SER A 15 3.03 -11.07 27.48
CA SER A 15 3.89 -9.89 27.31
C SER A 15 4.96 -10.06 26.21
N VAL A 16 5.39 -11.29 25.93
CA VAL A 16 6.42 -11.57 24.91
C VAL A 16 5.89 -11.35 23.48
N SER A 17 4.61 -11.65 23.23
CA SER A 17 3.99 -11.47 21.91
C SER A 17 3.84 -10.00 21.50
N GLY A 18 3.61 -9.09 22.45
CA GLY A 18 3.52 -7.66 22.18
C GLY A 18 4.87 -7.05 21.81
N PHE A 19 5.92 -7.43 22.54
CA PHE A 19 7.29 -6.92 22.32
C PHE A 19 7.86 -7.35 20.95
N ALA A 20 7.69 -8.63 20.58
CA ALA A 20 8.15 -9.14 19.29
C ALA A 20 7.42 -8.50 18.10
N SER A 21 6.15 -8.13 18.27
CA SER A 21 5.36 -7.47 17.23
C SER A 21 5.77 -6.00 17.05
N ASN A 22 6.07 -5.29 18.15
CA ASN A 22 6.58 -3.91 18.13
C ASN A 22 7.96 -3.79 17.46
N VAL A 23 8.87 -4.73 17.69
CA VAL A 23 10.18 -4.73 17.00
C VAL A 23 10.02 -4.94 15.49
N ARG A 24 9.08 -5.81 15.07
CA ARG A 24 8.84 -6.10 13.65
C ARG A 24 8.21 -4.93 12.91
N ILE A 25 7.23 -4.24 13.50
CA ILE A 25 6.61 -3.08 12.86
C ILE A 25 7.60 -1.92 12.75
N ASN A 26 8.39 -1.65 13.79
CA ASN A 26 9.39 -0.59 13.75
C ASN A 26 10.41 -0.82 12.62
N LYS A 27 10.87 -2.07 12.46
CA LYS A 27 11.76 -2.45 11.35
C LYS A 27 11.09 -2.26 9.99
N LEU A 28 9.83 -2.69 9.84
CA LEU A 28 9.08 -2.52 8.60
C LEU A 28 8.94 -1.05 8.22
N VAL A 29 8.56 -0.21 9.19
CA VAL A 29 8.41 1.25 9.03
C VAL A 29 9.73 1.87 8.62
N ASN A 30 10.82 1.64 9.36
CA ASN A 30 12.10 2.28 9.08
C ASN A 30 12.69 1.88 7.71
N LEU A 31 12.45 0.65 7.26
CA LEU A 31 12.91 0.19 5.95
C LEU A 31 12.10 0.78 4.78
N ASN A 32 10.81 1.03 4.97
CA ASN A 32 9.89 1.28 3.86
C ASN A 32 9.24 2.67 3.87
N PHE A 33 9.41 3.49 4.92
CA PHE A 33 8.67 4.75 5.08
C PHE A 33 8.81 5.68 3.86
N GLU A 34 10.04 5.96 3.45
CA GLU A 34 10.30 6.85 2.30
C GLU A 34 9.84 6.25 0.98
N TYR A 35 9.97 4.94 0.82
CA TYR A 35 9.45 4.24 -0.35
C TYR A 35 7.93 4.39 -0.43
N VAL A 36 7.20 4.16 0.67
CA VAL A 36 5.73 4.30 0.71
C VAL A 36 5.31 5.75 0.48
N ARG A 37 6.03 6.74 1.04
CA ARG A 37 5.77 8.17 0.75
C ARG A 37 5.91 8.49 -0.73
N LEU A 38 6.96 7.98 -1.37
CA LEU A 38 7.18 8.16 -2.81
C LEU A 38 6.04 7.53 -3.62
N VAL A 39 5.66 6.29 -3.31
CA VAL A 39 4.55 5.61 -4.00
C VAL A 39 3.25 6.39 -3.83
N LYS A 40 2.95 6.84 -2.60
CA LYS A 40 1.78 7.68 -2.33
C LYS A 40 1.79 8.95 -3.17
N LEU A 41 2.90 9.70 -3.17
CA LEU A 41 3.04 10.94 -3.93
C LEU A 41 2.78 10.72 -5.43
N VAL A 42 3.43 9.72 -6.01
CA VAL A 42 3.27 9.41 -7.45
C VAL A 42 1.84 8.92 -7.74
N SER A 43 1.26 8.12 -6.85
CA SER A 43 -0.12 7.65 -7.01
C SER A 43 -1.13 8.80 -7.00
N ASP A 44 -0.97 9.82 -6.14
CA ASP A 44 -1.85 10.99 -6.12
C ASP A 44 -1.80 11.77 -7.46
N ASP A 45 -0.60 11.96 -8.00
CA ASP A 45 -0.42 12.69 -9.26
C ASP A 45 -0.93 11.89 -10.46
N CYS A 46 -0.80 10.57 -10.41
CA CYS A 46 -1.38 9.68 -11.40
C CYS A 46 -2.91 9.62 -11.32
N LEU A 47 -3.50 9.72 -10.12
CA LEU A 47 -4.95 9.80 -9.94
C LEU A 47 -5.50 11.08 -10.58
N LYS A 48 -4.86 12.23 -10.35
CA LYS A 48 -5.22 13.50 -11.02
C LYS A 48 -5.10 13.40 -12.54
N THR A 49 -4.04 12.77 -13.04
CA THR A 49 -3.81 12.59 -14.48
C THR A 49 -4.90 11.71 -15.10
N THR A 50 -5.29 10.64 -14.41
CA THR A 50 -6.34 9.73 -14.87
C THR A 50 -7.71 10.40 -14.87
N GLN A 51 -8.03 11.17 -13.82
CA GLN A 51 -9.26 11.96 -13.75
C GLN A 51 -9.35 12.99 -14.89
N LYS A 52 -8.23 13.68 -15.21
CA LYS A 52 -8.18 14.60 -16.35
C LYS A 52 -8.43 13.88 -17.68
N LEU A 53 -7.85 12.69 -17.86
CA LEU A 53 -8.07 11.88 -19.06
C LEU A 53 -9.55 11.49 -19.23
N LEU A 54 -10.24 11.16 -18.13
CA LEU A 54 -11.67 10.80 -18.15
C LEU A 54 -12.58 11.99 -18.47
N GLY A 55 -12.17 13.21 -18.12
CA GLY A 55 -12.97 14.43 -18.27
C GLY A 55 -12.75 15.23 -19.56
N LEU A 56 -11.72 14.92 -20.35
CA LEU A 56 -11.34 15.69 -21.53
C LEU A 56 -11.37 14.84 -22.82
N PRO A 57 -11.64 15.45 -23.99
CA PRO A 57 -11.51 14.75 -25.27
C PRO A 57 -10.07 14.26 -25.49
N ASP A 58 -9.94 13.08 -26.10
CA ASP A 58 -8.69 12.32 -26.36
C ASP A 58 -7.50 13.23 -26.76
N SER A 59 -6.73 13.69 -25.78
CA SER A 59 -5.42 14.29 -26.00
C SER A 59 -4.38 13.18 -25.97
N GLN A 60 -3.60 13.08 -27.05
CA GLN A 60 -2.53 12.10 -27.16
C GLN A 60 -1.50 12.23 -26.02
N ASP A 61 -1.22 13.45 -25.58
CA ASP A 61 -0.27 13.71 -24.49
C ASP A 61 -0.81 13.21 -23.14
N LEU A 62 -2.10 13.47 -22.85
CA LEU A 62 -2.74 12.95 -21.64
C LEU A 62 -2.74 11.43 -21.62
N TRP A 63 -2.94 10.79 -22.77
CA TRP A 63 -2.84 9.35 -22.91
C TRP A 63 -1.43 8.82 -22.65
N ILE A 64 -0.40 9.46 -23.18
CA ILE A 64 1.00 9.08 -22.91
C ILE A 64 1.31 9.20 -21.42
N SER A 65 0.90 10.30 -20.78
CA SER A 65 1.07 10.50 -19.33
C SER A 65 0.33 9.43 -18.52
N ALA A 66 -0.92 9.15 -18.85
CA ALA A 66 -1.71 8.12 -18.17
C ALA A 66 -1.11 6.71 -18.33
N MET A 67 -0.60 6.37 -19.52
CA MET A 67 0.10 5.11 -19.76
C MET A 67 1.42 5.00 -19.00
N GLY A 68 2.17 6.10 -18.90
CA GLY A 68 3.38 6.19 -18.07
C GLY A 68 3.06 5.93 -16.60
N CYS A 69 2.02 6.59 -16.08
CA CYS A 69 1.49 6.37 -14.74
C CYS A 69 1.12 4.91 -14.48
N TYR A 70 0.31 4.31 -15.37
CA TYR A 70 -0.10 2.91 -15.23
C TYR A 70 1.10 1.96 -15.21
N SER A 71 2.07 2.16 -16.10
CA SER A 71 3.26 1.29 -16.18
C SER A 71 4.13 1.38 -14.92
N PHE A 72 4.35 2.60 -14.42
CA PHE A 72 5.09 2.81 -13.18
C PHE A 72 4.39 2.19 -11.98
N LEU A 73 3.06 2.37 -11.87
CA LEU A 73 2.30 1.88 -10.73
C LEU A 73 2.18 0.35 -10.71
N LEU A 74 2.18 -0.33 -11.86
CA LEU A 74 2.25 -1.80 -11.89
C LEU A 74 3.51 -2.32 -11.20
N GLU A 75 4.67 -1.73 -11.51
CA GLU A 75 5.94 -2.09 -10.87
C GLU A 75 5.91 -1.78 -9.36
N LYS A 76 5.39 -0.62 -8.98
CA LYS A 76 5.32 -0.23 -7.57
C LYS A 76 4.30 -1.05 -6.77
N ARG A 77 3.19 -1.45 -7.36
CA ARG A 77 2.18 -2.31 -6.73
C ARG A 77 2.77 -3.64 -6.29
N GLU A 78 3.53 -4.29 -7.18
CA GLU A 78 4.12 -5.59 -6.88
C GLU A 78 5.11 -5.51 -5.71
N LYS A 79 5.92 -4.45 -5.67
CA LYS A 79 6.85 -4.19 -4.57
C LYS A 79 6.12 -3.81 -3.28
N LEU A 80 5.13 -2.92 -3.34
CA LEU A 80 4.30 -2.52 -2.20
C LEU A 80 3.59 -3.73 -1.57
N GLU A 81 3.03 -4.63 -2.38
CA GLU A 81 2.37 -5.85 -1.90
C GLU A 81 3.36 -6.76 -1.17
N ARG A 82 4.49 -7.08 -1.80
CA ARG A 82 5.46 -8.05 -1.27
C ARG A 82 6.23 -7.54 -0.05
N GLU A 83 6.71 -6.31 -0.12
CA GLU A 83 7.63 -5.76 0.89
C GLU A 83 6.90 -5.05 2.02
N VAL A 84 5.64 -4.64 1.81
CA VAL A 84 4.91 -3.84 2.78
C VAL A 84 3.58 -4.47 3.19
N LEU A 85 2.62 -4.64 2.28
CA LEU A 85 1.26 -5.10 2.65
C LEU A 85 1.26 -6.51 3.23
N ILE A 86 1.93 -7.49 2.61
CA ILE A 86 2.00 -8.86 3.12
C ILE A 86 2.65 -8.89 4.52
N PRO A 87 3.83 -8.27 4.75
CA PRO A 87 4.40 -8.14 6.09
C PRO A 87 3.46 -7.45 7.07
N LEU A 88 2.83 -6.34 6.67
CA LEU A 88 1.93 -5.54 7.51
C LEU A 88 0.71 -6.36 7.95
N ARG A 89 0.06 -7.11 7.04
CA ARG A 89 -1.08 -7.99 7.33
C ARG A 89 -0.72 -9.15 8.27
N ARG A 90 0.55 -9.58 8.28
CA ARG A 90 1.04 -10.63 9.19
C ARG A 90 1.35 -10.11 10.59
N LEU A 91 1.45 -8.79 10.76
CA LEU A 91 1.61 -8.20 12.08
C LEU A 91 0.26 -8.28 12.81
N LYS A 92 0.24 -9.02 13.91
CA LYS A 92 -0.85 -8.93 14.87
C LYS A 92 -0.63 -7.63 15.63
N PHE A 93 -1.41 -6.59 15.32
CA PHE A 93 -1.39 -5.35 16.07
C PHE A 93 -1.92 -5.64 17.48
N PRO A 94 -1.06 -5.66 18.53
CA PRO A 94 -1.56 -5.71 19.88
C PRO A 94 -2.39 -4.44 20.08
N GLN A 95 -3.57 -4.54 20.69
CA GLN A 95 -4.34 -3.35 21.01
C GLN A 95 -3.52 -2.50 22.01
N GLY A 96 -3.05 -1.33 21.54
CA GLY A 96 -2.20 -0.37 22.27
C GLY A 96 -0.69 -0.62 22.07
N GLU A 97 0.13 0.31 21.61
CA GLU A 97 -0.06 1.66 21.08
C GLU A 97 0.91 1.80 19.91
N LEU A 98 0.40 1.93 18.68
CA LEU A 98 1.24 2.37 17.57
C LEU A 98 1.71 3.80 17.87
N THR A 99 3.00 4.05 17.68
CA THR A 99 3.55 5.41 17.61
C THR A 99 2.87 6.19 16.49
N GLN A 100 2.90 7.52 16.55
CA GLN A 100 2.33 8.33 15.48
C GLN A 100 2.96 8.01 14.12
N LYS A 101 4.29 7.82 14.07
CA LYS A 101 5.00 7.43 12.84
C LYS A 101 4.51 6.09 12.28
N GLU A 102 4.24 5.11 13.13
CA GLU A 102 3.67 3.82 12.71
C GLU A 102 2.25 3.98 12.17
N LYS A 103 1.40 4.77 12.85
CA LYS A 103 0.05 5.08 12.37
C LYS A 103 0.09 5.77 11.00
N ASP A 104 0.95 6.78 10.86
CA ASP A 104 1.14 7.51 9.61
C ASP A 104 1.63 6.59 8.50
N PHE A 105 2.58 5.69 8.81
CA PHE A 105 3.04 4.69 7.87
C PHE A 105 1.91 3.78 7.41
N VAL A 106 1.15 3.20 8.33
CA VAL A 106 0.02 2.33 8.01
C VAL A 106 -1.01 3.06 7.15
N ALA A 107 -1.37 4.29 7.51
CA ALA A 107 -2.29 5.11 6.73
C ALA A 107 -1.76 5.37 5.31
N LEU A 108 -0.48 5.74 5.17
CA LEU A 108 0.14 5.98 3.86
C LEU A 108 0.15 4.72 2.99
N VAL A 109 0.38 3.54 3.58
CA VAL A 109 0.35 2.26 2.86
C VAL A 109 -1.03 2.01 2.27
N TYR A 110 -2.09 2.14 3.07
CA TYR A 110 -3.45 1.89 2.60
C TYR A 110 -3.91 2.93 1.57
N ILE A 111 -3.61 4.22 1.78
CA ILE A 111 -3.93 5.26 0.80
C ILE A 111 -3.20 4.99 -0.53
N ALA A 112 -1.93 4.58 -0.49
CA ALA A 112 -1.18 4.26 -1.70
C ALA A 112 -1.78 3.04 -2.44
N ASP A 113 -2.19 2.00 -1.71
CA ASP A 113 -2.83 0.81 -2.29
C ASP A 113 -4.18 1.16 -2.94
N ASP A 114 -5.04 1.90 -2.22
CA ASP A 114 -6.34 2.37 -2.70
C ASP A 114 -6.20 3.23 -3.96
N ASN A 115 -5.24 4.16 -3.98
CA ASN A 115 -4.98 4.99 -5.15
C ASN A 115 -4.56 4.14 -6.36
N ILE A 116 -3.67 3.15 -6.17
CA ILE A 116 -3.23 2.25 -7.24
C ILE A 116 -4.42 1.45 -7.78
N GLU A 117 -5.29 0.92 -6.91
CA GLU A 117 -6.47 0.17 -7.31
C GLU A 117 -7.46 1.04 -8.11
N GLU A 118 -7.72 2.26 -7.64
CA GLU A 118 -8.63 3.18 -8.33
C GLU A 118 -8.09 3.59 -9.71
N ILE A 119 -6.79 3.86 -9.83
CA ILE A 119 -6.16 4.16 -11.13
C ILE A 119 -6.27 2.97 -12.08
N ALA A 120 -6.02 1.75 -11.60
CA ALA A 120 -6.14 0.54 -12.41
C ALA A 120 -7.58 0.36 -12.91
N LYS A 121 -8.57 0.53 -12.03
CA LYS A 121 -9.99 0.45 -12.37
C LYS A 121 -10.40 1.44 -13.45
N GLN A 122 -9.84 2.66 -13.42
CA GLN A 122 -10.11 3.69 -14.42
C GLN A 122 -9.39 3.44 -15.75
N LEU A 123 -8.11 3.04 -15.73
CA LEU A 123 -7.28 2.93 -16.94
C LEU A 123 -7.41 1.59 -17.66
N GLU A 124 -7.52 0.46 -16.95
CA GLU A 124 -7.56 -0.86 -17.58
C GLU A 124 -8.64 -1.01 -18.68
N PRO A 125 -9.89 -0.56 -18.46
CA PRO A 125 -10.93 -0.64 -19.49
C PRO A 125 -10.57 0.17 -20.74
N LEU A 126 -9.98 1.36 -20.54
CA LEU A 126 -9.59 2.27 -21.61
C LEU A 126 -8.43 1.69 -22.42
N ILE A 127 -7.42 1.12 -21.75
CA ILE A 127 -6.27 0.45 -22.38
C ILE A 127 -6.74 -0.75 -23.21
N LYS A 128 -7.63 -1.58 -22.66
CA LYS A 128 -8.21 -2.72 -23.39
C LYS A 128 -8.90 -2.23 -24.67
N LYS A 129 -9.77 -1.22 -24.58
CA LYS A 129 -10.46 -0.61 -25.73
C LYS A 129 -9.48 -0.08 -26.78
N TYR A 130 -8.41 0.60 -26.37
CA TYR A 130 -7.41 1.17 -27.27
C TYR A 130 -6.61 0.08 -28.02
N ARG A 131 -6.18 -0.98 -27.31
CA ARG A 131 -5.48 -2.14 -27.92
C ARG A 131 -6.35 -2.84 -28.97
N PHE A 132 -7.65 -2.99 -28.74
CA PHE A 132 -8.56 -3.61 -29.71
C PHE A 132 -8.79 -2.75 -30.97
N LYS A 133 -8.84 -1.41 -30.84
CA LYS A 133 -8.96 -0.52 -32.01
C LYS A 133 -7.73 -0.60 -32.92
N LYS A 134 -6.52 -0.70 -32.36
CA LYS A 134 -5.28 -0.77 -33.16
C LYS A 134 -5.14 -2.07 -33.95
N LYS A 135 -5.74 -3.19 -33.50
CA LYS A 135 -5.71 -4.47 -34.22
C LYS A 135 -6.67 -4.56 -35.42
N ARG A 136 -7.58 -3.59 -35.58
CA ARG A 136 -8.58 -3.55 -36.66
C ARG A 136 -8.21 -2.59 -37.81
N LYS A 137 -7.03 -1.98 -37.73
CA LYS A 137 -6.40 -1.20 -38.82
C LYS A 137 -5.19 -1.96 -39.31
#